data_AF-A0A131YDA5-F1
#
_entry.id   AF-A0A131YDA5-F1
#
_cell.length_a   1.000
_cell.length_b   1.000
_cell.length_c   1.000
_cell.angle_alpha   90.00
_cell.angle_beta   90.00
_cell.angle_gamma   90.00
#
_symmetry.space_group_name_H-M   'P 1'
#
loop_
_entity.id
_entity.type
_entity.pdbx_description
1 polymer ?
#
loop_
_entity_poly.entity_id
_entity_poly.type
_entity_poly.pdbx_seq_one_letter_code
_entity_poly.pdbx_strand_id
1 'polypeptide(L)'
;MLGGLDLEFPHVSEQQGPSGGGDDDSEVGMEPQLLKQPLLNYGQELLTALKEEQGIERVGFALQGISRADLQASKQRDTKDPLLQDPAKRSKFIRFLAHKADMLYKTWDSVPVCATTDGENEELCAVMPPLESFMSVPASERKKHFFECLKKGDTVIGQVSGKQENGLFVTLVCMDGGLRREIHDLAIKGGEDSHRR
;
A
#
# COMPACT_ATOMS: atom_id res chain seq x y z
N MET A 1 -9.26 -41.31 -70.70
CA MET A 1 -8.83 -39.93 -70.97
C MET A 1 -9.75 -39.03 -70.16
N LEU A 2 -9.19 -38.43 -69.10
CA LEU A 2 -9.90 -37.58 -68.16
C LEU A 2 -9.88 -36.13 -68.68
N GLY A 3 -11.05 -35.50 -68.77
CA GLY A 3 -11.19 -34.06 -68.89
C GLY A 3 -11.92 -33.56 -67.65
N GLY A 4 -11.20 -32.82 -66.81
CA GLY A 4 -11.73 -32.17 -65.61
C GLY A 4 -12.21 -30.75 -65.93
N LEU A 5 -13.27 -30.35 -65.23
CA LEU A 5 -13.70 -28.96 -65.06
C LEU A 5 -13.49 -28.58 -63.59
N ASP A 6 -13.07 -27.32 -63.45
CA ASP A 6 -12.67 -26.54 -62.28
C ASP A 6 -13.47 -26.72 -60.99
N LEU A 7 -12.84 -26.34 -59.87
CA LEU A 7 -13.39 -25.37 -58.91
C LEU A 7 -12.33 -24.94 -57.87
N GLU A 8 -12.11 -23.63 -57.80
CA GLU A 8 -11.25 -22.89 -56.86
C GLU A 8 -11.57 -23.16 -55.38
N PHE A 9 -10.55 -23.09 -54.52
CA PHE A 9 -10.66 -22.56 -53.15
C PHE A 9 -9.34 -21.90 -52.67
N PRO A 10 -9.42 -20.94 -51.72
CA PRO A 10 -8.48 -19.83 -51.61
C PRO A 10 -7.25 -20.10 -50.73
N HIS A 11 -6.28 -19.20 -50.90
CA HIS A 11 -5.01 -19.08 -50.18
C HIS A 11 -5.21 -19.01 -48.66
N VAL A 12 -4.72 -20.01 -47.93
CA VAL A 12 -4.44 -19.91 -46.49
C VAL A 12 -2.93 -19.76 -46.33
N SER A 13 -2.49 -18.57 -45.91
CA SER A 13 -1.10 -18.35 -45.51
C SER A 13 -0.92 -18.75 -44.04
N GLU A 14 0.08 -19.58 -43.81
CA GLU A 14 0.59 -19.99 -42.50
C GLU A 14 1.11 -18.82 -41.65
N GLN A 15 0.81 -18.93 -40.35
CA GLN A 15 1.58 -18.59 -39.16
C GLN A 15 2.70 -17.54 -39.22
N GLN A 16 2.60 -16.54 -38.34
CA GLN A 16 3.70 -16.14 -37.47
C GLN A 16 3.12 -15.62 -36.13
N GLY A 17 3.54 -16.21 -35.01
CA GLY A 17 2.96 -15.98 -33.68
C GLY A 17 3.20 -14.57 -33.10
N PRO A 18 2.48 -14.21 -32.01
CA PRO A 18 2.72 -12.97 -31.31
C PRO A 18 3.97 -13.10 -30.44
N SER A 19 5.08 -12.51 -30.89
CA SER A 19 6.20 -12.13 -30.03
C SER A 19 5.94 -10.75 -29.45
N GLY A 20 6.10 -10.64 -28.14
CA GLY A 20 6.14 -9.35 -27.44
C GLY A 20 5.23 -9.30 -26.22
N GLY A 21 5.53 -10.12 -25.21
CA GLY A 21 5.17 -9.77 -23.83
C GLY A 21 5.96 -8.51 -23.47
N GLY A 22 5.29 -7.38 -23.56
CA GLY A 22 5.76 -6.16 -22.91
C GLY A 22 5.44 -6.31 -21.43
N ASP A 23 6.44 -6.68 -20.65
CA ASP A 23 6.49 -6.29 -19.24
C ASP A 23 6.47 -4.76 -19.23
N ASP A 24 5.27 -4.19 -19.14
CA ASP A 24 5.05 -2.77 -18.89
C ASP A 24 5.45 -2.55 -17.42
N ASP A 25 6.76 -2.47 -17.20
CA ASP A 25 7.35 -1.79 -16.05
C ASP A 25 6.99 -0.30 -16.24
N SER A 26 5.70 0.01 -16.02
CA SER A 26 5.19 1.37 -15.93
C SER A 26 6.10 2.08 -14.95
N GLU A 27 7.00 2.92 -15.45
CA GLU A 27 7.85 3.77 -14.66
C GLU A 27 6.93 4.54 -13.69
N VAL A 28 6.83 4.09 -12.43
CA VAL A 28 5.80 4.55 -11.49
C VAL A 28 6.09 6.02 -11.16
N GLY A 29 5.47 6.90 -11.93
CA GLY A 29 5.59 8.34 -11.80
C GLY A 29 4.90 8.84 -10.54
N MET A 30 5.31 10.02 -10.07
CA MET A 30 4.63 10.67 -8.95
C MET A 30 3.21 11.06 -9.33
N GLU A 31 2.27 10.81 -8.43
CA GLU A 31 0.87 11.15 -8.62
C GLU A 31 0.59 12.64 -8.33
N PRO A 32 -0.08 13.35 -9.26
CA PRO A 32 -0.37 14.79 -9.12
C PRO A 32 -1.21 15.11 -7.88
N GLN A 33 -2.10 14.19 -7.51
CA GLN A 33 -3.02 14.32 -6.39
C GLN A 33 -2.33 14.28 -5.03
N LEU A 34 -1.22 13.53 -4.90
CA LEU A 34 -0.41 13.48 -3.68
C LEU A 34 0.52 14.70 -3.55
N LEU A 35 0.92 15.30 -4.68
CA LEU A 35 1.78 16.49 -4.73
C LEU A 35 1.04 17.80 -4.43
N LYS A 36 -0.28 17.86 -4.63
CA LYS A 36 -1.07 19.08 -4.49
C LYS A 36 -0.94 19.73 -3.11
N GLN A 37 -1.11 18.97 -2.03
CA GLN A 37 -1.07 19.52 -0.66
C GLN A 37 0.34 19.97 -0.24
N PRO A 38 1.41 19.17 -0.45
CA PRO A 38 2.78 19.62 -0.20
C PRO A 38 3.14 20.89 -0.96
N LEU A 39 2.79 20.99 -2.25
CA LEU A 39 3.08 22.18 -3.06
C LEU A 39 2.29 23.41 -2.58
N LEU A 40 1.04 23.24 -2.13
CA LEU A 40 0.27 24.33 -1.52
C LEU A 40 0.87 24.81 -0.19
N ASN A 41 1.60 23.96 0.53
CA ASN A 41 2.13 24.25 1.86
C ASN A 41 3.57 24.78 1.86
N TYR A 42 4.44 24.20 1.02
CA TYR A 42 5.86 24.54 0.93
C TYR A 42 6.19 25.40 -0.30
N GLY A 43 5.28 25.47 -1.27
CA GLY A 43 5.36 26.40 -2.39
C GLY A 43 6.57 26.16 -3.29
N GLN A 44 7.16 27.28 -3.70
CA GLN A 44 8.28 27.29 -4.65
C GLN A 44 9.55 26.64 -4.09
N GLU A 45 9.77 26.65 -2.78
CA GLU A 45 10.93 25.99 -2.16
C GLU A 45 10.94 24.48 -2.46
N LEU A 46 9.78 23.83 -2.32
CA LEU A 46 9.63 22.40 -2.64
C LEU A 46 9.67 22.16 -4.15
N LEU A 47 9.04 23.02 -4.95
CA LEU A 47 9.06 22.86 -6.40
C LEU A 47 10.48 22.92 -6.99
N THR A 48 11.31 23.84 -6.48
CA THR A 48 12.71 23.95 -6.89
C THR A 48 13.49 22.70 -6.47
N ALA A 49 13.38 22.28 -5.19
CA ALA A 49 14.06 21.10 -4.70
C ALA A 49 13.66 19.82 -5.45
N LEU A 50 12.36 19.68 -5.81
CA LEU A 50 11.88 18.55 -6.62
C LEU A 50 12.54 18.53 -8.00
N LYS A 51 12.62 19.68 -8.68
CA LYS A 51 13.26 19.76 -10.00
C LYS A 51 14.76 19.44 -9.96
N GLU A 52 15.43 19.82 -8.87
CA GLU A 52 16.84 19.52 -8.65
C GLU A 52 17.09 18.03 -8.39
N GLU A 53 16.30 17.40 -7.51
CA GLU A 53 16.53 16.00 -7.09
C GLU A 53 15.93 14.97 -8.05
N GLN A 54 14.78 15.27 -8.66
CA GLN A 54 13.97 14.29 -9.41
C GLN A 54 13.97 14.55 -10.92
N GLY A 55 14.54 15.68 -11.34
CA GLY A 55 14.62 16.09 -12.73
C GLY A 55 13.36 16.84 -13.20
N ILE A 56 13.59 17.78 -14.12
CA ILE A 56 12.56 18.69 -14.63
C ILE A 56 11.46 17.93 -15.38
N GLU A 57 11.82 16.91 -16.16
CA GLU A 57 10.89 16.13 -16.97
C GLU A 57 9.90 15.33 -16.12
N ARG A 58 10.39 14.57 -15.13
CA ARG A 58 9.56 13.77 -14.23
C ARG A 58 8.62 14.63 -13.40
N VAL A 59 9.12 15.74 -12.86
CA VAL A 59 8.31 16.70 -12.12
C VAL A 59 7.30 17.38 -13.06
N GLY A 60 7.71 17.73 -14.27
CA GLY A 60 6.84 18.33 -15.28
C GLY A 60 5.63 17.45 -15.62
N PHE A 61 5.87 16.15 -15.82
CA PHE A 61 4.82 15.16 -16.02
C PHE A 61 3.87 15.08 -14.81
N ALA A 62 4.43 14.97 -13.59
CA ALA A 62 3.65 14.90 -12.35
C ALA A 62 2.82 16.16 -12.06
N LEU A 63 3.17 17.32 -12.63
CA LEU A 63 2.44 18.56 -12.46
C LEU A 63 1.31 18.77 -13.46
N GLN A 64 1.19 17.96 -14.52
CA GLN A 64 0.14 18.14 -15.53
C GLN A 64 -1.28 18.08 -14.95
N GLY A 65 -1.47 17.36 -13.84
CA GLY A 65 -2.74 17.26 -13.12
C GLY A 65 -3.00 18.40 -12.11
N ILE A 66 -2.12 19.38 -11.96
CA ILE A 66 -2.23 20.45 -10.96
C ILE A 66 -2.41 21.81 -11.65
N SER A 67 -3.47 22.53 -11.27
CA SER A 67 -3.77 23.84 -11.85
C SER A 67 -2.69 24.87 -11.52
N ARG A 68 -2.37 25.74 -12.48
CA ARG A 68 -1.47 26.90 -12.27
C ARG A 68 -1.98 27.80 -11.13
N ALA A 69 -3.29 27.92 -10.96
CA ALA A 69 -3.87 28.67 -9.85
C ALA A 69 -3.55 28.02 -8.50
N ASP A 70 -3.52 26.69 -8.41
CA ASP A 70 -3.14 25.97 -7.19
C ASP A 70 -1.64 26.15 -6.88
N LEU A 71 -0.77 26.12 -7.88
CA LEU A 71 0.68 26.37 -7.70
C LEU A 71 0.95 27.82 -7.23
N GLN A 72 0.13 28.77 -7.67
CA GLN A 72 0.24 30.18 -7.29
C GLN A 72 -0.48 30.50 -5.97
N ALA A 73 -1.50 29.71 -5.61
CA ALA A 73 -2.24 29.84 -4.36
C ALA A 73 -1.49 29.24 -3.16
N SER A 74 -0.23 28.84 -3.33
CA SER A 74 0.67 28.44 -2.24
C SER A 74 0.67 29.51 -1.15
N LYS A 75 -0.12 29.25 -0.11
CA LYS A 75 -0.06 30.05 1.12
C LYS A 75 1.15 29.52 1.84
N GLN A 76 2.16 30.37 2.02
CA GLN A 76 3.20 30.15 3.01
C GLN A 76 2.49 30.21 4.37
N ARG A 77 1.74 29.15 4.71
CA ARG A 77 1.07 29.03 5.99
C ARG A 77 2.20 28.99 6.99
N ASP A 78 2.16 29.92 7.94
CA ASP A 78 3.01 29.87 9.12
C ASP A 78 3.03 28.43 9.60
N THR A 79 4.16 27.76 9.38
CA THR A 79 4.33 26.38 9.79
C THR A 79 4.27 26.41 11.31
N LYS A 80 3.09 26.09 11.86
CA LYS A 80 2.85 26.02 13.31
C LYS A 80 3.72 24.96 13.97
N ASP A 81 4.40 24.14 13.17
CA ASP A 81 5.42 23.20 13.61
C ASP A 81 6.69 23.95 14.08
N PRO A 82 6.98 23.94 15.40
CA PRO A 82 8.15 24.60 15.96
C PRO A 82 9.47 24.14 15.33
N LEU A 83 9.51 22.91 14.79
CA LEU A 83 10.72 22.35 14.16
C LEU A 83 11.03 22.97 12.79
N LEU A 84 10.03 23.55 12.13
CA LEU A 84 10.14 24.12 10.78
C LEU A 84 10.21 25.66 10.77
N GLN A 85 10.27 26.29 11.95
CA GLN A 85 10.56 27.73 12.06
C GLN A 85 12.04 28.06 11.75
N ASP A 86 12.94 27.12 12.06
CA ASP A 86 14.36 27.26 11.73
C ASP A 86 14.56 27.07 10.21
N PRO A 87 15.05 28.08 9.48
CA PRO A 87 15.22 28.01 8.03
C PRO A 87 16.18 26.89 7.60
N ALA A 88 17.19 26.55 8.42
CA ALA A 88 18.13 25.48 8.10
C ALA A 88 17.47 24.09 8.23
N LYS A 89 16.64 23.89 9.25
CA LYS A 89 15.87 22.64 9.42
C LYS A 89 14.80 22.51 8.36
N ARG A 90 14.09 23.61 8.05
CA ARG A 90 13.09 23.68 6.98
C ARG A 90 13.72 23.30 5.64
N SER A 91 14.87 23.87 5.29
CA SER A 91 15.56 23.54 4.04
C SER A 91 15.95 22.06 3.95
N LYS A 92 16.50 21.48 5.03
CA LYS A 92 16.83 20.04 5.10
C LYS A 92 15.58 19.16 4.95
N PHE A 93 14.48 19.54 5.59
CA PHE A 93 13.22 18.83 5.50
C PHE A 93 12.63 18.87 4.09
N ILE A 94 12.62 20.04 3.44
CA ILE A 94 12.15 20.19 2.05
C ILE A 94 13.02 19.37 1.09
N ARG A 95 14.36 19.39 1.27
CA ARG A 95 15.26 18.55 0.47
C ARG A 95 15.00 17.06 0.68
N PHE A 96 14.72 16.64 1.91
CA PHE A 96 14.35 15.25 2.20
C PHE A 96 13.06 14.85 1.47
N LEU A 97 12.02 15.70 1.52
CA LEU A 97 10.78 15.46 0.78
C LEU A 97 11.03 15.32 -0.73
N ALA A 98 11.85 16.20 -1.29
CA ALA A 98 12.21 16.15 -2.70
C ALA A 98 13.01 14.90 -3.05
N HIS A 99 13.98 14.52 -2.21
CA HIS A 99 14.83 13.36 -2.43
C HIS A 99 14.07 12.03 -2.32
N LYS A 100 13.02 11.97 -1.49
CA LYS A 100 12.16 10.79 -1.31
C LYS A 100 10.83 10.88 -2.06
N ALA A 101 10.70 11.80 -3.00
CA ALA A 101 9.45 12.12 -3.67
C ALA A 101 8.87 10.94 -4.47
N ASP A 102 9.74 10.11 -5.05
CA ASP A 102 9.43 8.87 -5.75
C ASP A 102 8.73 7.84 -4.84
N MET A 103 9.09 7.83 -3.56
CA MET A 103 8.50 6.97 -2.56
C MET A 103 7.26 7.60 -1.91
N LEU A 104 7.31 8.91 -1.63
CA LEU A 104 6.30 9.62 -0.86
C LEU A 104 5.05 9.98 -1.68
N TYR A 105 5.21 10.20 -2.99
CA TYR A 105 4.14 10.70 -3.85
C TYR A 105 3.70 9.68 -4.90
N LYS A 106 3.92 8.39 -4.64
CA LYS A 106 3.28 7.32 -5.39
C LYS A 106 2.14 6.73 -4.57
N THR A 107 1.15 6.17 -5.25
CA THR A 107 0.20 5.27 -4.60
C THR A 107 1.00 4.10 -4.04
N TRP A 108 0.87 3.84 -2.75
CA TRP A 108 1.35 2.59 -2.21
C TRP A 108 0.36 1.53 -2.69
N ASP A 109 0.74 0.76 -3.71
CA ASP A 109 0.16 -0.57 -3.82
C ASP A 109 0.39 -1.21 -2.46
N SER A 110 -0.68 -1.74 -1.85
CA SER A 110 -0.55 -2.49 -0.61
C SER A 110 0.57 -3.49 -0.85
N VAL A 111 1.74 -3.23 -0.24
CA VAL A 111 2.90 -4.09 -0.36
C VAL A 111 2.32 -5.48 -0.11
N PRO A 112 2.36 -6.40 -1.09
CA PRO A 112 1.86 -7.74 -0.85
C PRO A 112 2.55 -8.14 0.43
N VAL A 113 1.73 -8.32 1.48
CA VAL A 113 2.20 -8.65 2.82
C VAL A 113 3.28 -9.65 2.57
N CYS A 114 4.52 -9.23 2.78
CA CYS A 114 5.64 -10.02 2.35
C CYS A 114 5.45 -11.28 3.18
N ALA A 115 5.05 -12.36 2.52
CA ALA A 115 4.99 -13.67 3.13
C ALA A 115 6.46 -14.02 3.30
N THR A 116 7.13 -13.38 4.26
CA THR A 116 8.50 -13.67 4.64
C THR A 116 8.48 -14.98 5.39
N THR A 117 8.10 -16.02 4.68
CA THR A 117 8.23 -17.43 5.02
C THR A 117 8.34 -18.15 3.68
N ASP A 118 9.34 -17.76 2.88
CA ASP A 118 9.99 -18.68 1.97
C ASP A 118 10.46 -19.81 2.91
N GLY A 119 9.81 -20.97 2.86
CA GLY A 119 9.92 -22.03 3.88
C GLY A 119 11.33 -22.61 4.07
N GLU A 120 12.30 -22.15 3.29
CA GLU A 120 13.73 -22.49 3.36
C GLU A 120 14.58 -21.50 4.17
N ASN A 121 14.07 -20.30 4.50
CA ASN A 121 14.82 -19.25 5.23
C ASN A 121 14.23 -18.90 6.63
N GLU A 122 13.15 -19.56 7.06
CA GLU A 122 12.51 -19.33 8.38
C GLU A 122 13.45 -19.55 9.57
N GLU A 123 14.50 -20.37 9.42
CA GLU A 123 15.42 -20.71 10.52
C GLU A 123 16.55 -19.69 10.73
N LEU A 124 16.77 -18.76 9.80
CA LEU A 124 17.95 -17.87 9.81
C LEU A 124 17.62 -16.41 10.14
N CYS A 125 16.34 -16.05 10.24
CA CYS A 125 15.90 -14.69 10.51
C CYS A 125 14.99 -14.63 11.73
N ALA A 126 15.19 -13.64 12.61
CA ALA A 126 14.24 -13.36 13.66
C ALA A 126 12.93 -12.88 13.03
N VAL A 127 11.81 -13.53 13.39
CA VAL A 127 10.47 -13.07 12.98
C VAL A 127 10.26 -11.68 13.60
N MET A 128 10.11 -10.66 12.75
CA MET A 128 9.86 -9.31 13.22
C MET A 128 8.51 -9.27 13.95
N PRO A 129 8.45 -8.78 15.20
CA PRO A 129 7.19 -8.63 15.90
C PRO A 129 6.26 -7.66 15.15
N PRO A 130 4.93 -7.79 15.29
CA PRO A 130 3.98 -6.87 14.68
C PRO A 130 4.30 -5.41 15.03
N LEU A 131 4.17 -4.49 14.07
CA LEU A 131 4.50 -3.06 14.27
C LEU A 131 3.72 -2.45 15.45
N GLU A 132 2.48 -2.88 15.64
CA GLU A 132 1.59 -2.52 16.75
C GLU A 132 2.12 -2.91 18.14
N SER A 133 3.09 -3.84 18.24
CA SER A 133 3.80 -4.15 19.48
C SER A 133 4.90 -3.12 19.81
N PHE A 134 5.42 -2.40 18.80
CA PHE A 134 6.45 -1.37 18.97
C PHE A 134 5.87 0.05 19.07
N MET A 135 4.71 0.25 18.45
CA MET A 135 4.02 1.53 18.42
C MET A 135 2.97 1.56 19.52
N SER A 136 2.87 2.67 20.27
CA SER A 136 1.83 2.85 21.30
C SER A 136 0.47 3.15 20.67
N VAL A 137 -0.06 2.20 19.88
CA VAL A 137 -1.30 2.36 19.12
C VAL A 137 -2.50 2.20 20.05
N PRO A 138 -3.44 3.16 20.08
CA PRO A 138 -4.64 3.07 20.90
C PRO A 138 -5.42 1.77 20.68
N ALA A 139 -5.97 1.21 21.75
CA ALA A 139 -6.71 -0.05 21.69
C ALA A 139 -7.94 0.00 20.74
N SER A 140 -8.56 1.16 20.58
CA SER A 140 -9.68 1.36 19.65
C SER A 140 -9.27 1.16 18.19
N GLU A 141 -8.13 1.72 17.80
CA GLU A 141 -7.58 1.59 16.44
C GLU A 141 -7.13 0.16 16.17
N ARG A 142 -6.46 -0.49 17.14
CA ARG A 142 -6.06 -1.89 17.03
C ARG A 142 -7.27 -2.83 16.88
N LYS A 143 -8.36 -2.60 17.61
CA LYS A 143 -9.62 -3.35 17.45
C LYS A 143 -10.22 -3.18 16.07
N LYS A 144 -10.33 -1.92 15.61
CA LYS A 144 -10.84 -1.62 14.27
C LYS A 144 -10.02 -2.35 13.21
N HIS A 145 -8.70 -2.24 13.30
CA HIS A 145 -7.78 -2.87 12.37
C HIS A 145 -7.88 -4.41 12.39
N PHE A 146 -8.03 -5.02 13.56
CA PHE A 146 -8.26 -6.45 13.69
C PHE A 146 -9.50 -6.90 12.92
N PHE A 147 -10.64 -6.23 13.11
CA PHE A 147 -11.89 -6.58 12.42
C PHE A 147 -11.87 -6.29 10.91
N GLU A 148 -11.11 -5.29 10.46
CA GLU A 148 -10.90 -5.02 9.03
C GLU A 148 -10.05 -6.10 8.35
N CYS A 149 -9.12 -6.71 9.07
CA CYS A 149 -8.26 -7.78 8.55
C CYS A 149 -8.91 -9.16 8.60
N LEU A 150 -9.78 -9.41 9.58
CA LEU A 150 -10.37 -10.72 9.84
C LEU A 150 -11.35 -11.11 8.72
N LYS A 151 -11.06 -12.23 8.04
CA LYS A 151 -11.88 -12.81 6.97
C LYS A 151 -12.41 -14.18 7.37
N LYS A 152 -13.50 -14.61 6.72
CA LYS A 152 -14.00 -15.98 6.86
C LYS A 152 -12.94 -16.96 6.34
N GLY A 153 -12.58 -17.94 7.16
CA GLY A 153 -11.54 -18.91 6.84
C GLY A 153 -10.21 -18.65 7.56
N ASP A 154 -10.02 -17.46 8.14
CA ASP A 154 -8.85 -17.17 8.98
C ASP A 154 -8.92 -17.96 10.30
N THR A 155 -7.76 -18.36 10.82
CA THR A 155 -7.67 -19.06 12.10
C THR A 155 -7.38 -18.07 13.23
N VAL A 156 -8.10 -18.21 14.34
CA VAL A 156 -7.93 -17.36 15.52
C VAL A 156 -7.69 -18.24 16.73
N ILE A 157 -6.75 -17.82 17.57
CA ILE A 157 -6.40 -18.49 18.81
C ILE A 157 -7.06 -17.73 19.95
N GLY A 158 -7.76 -18.45 20.82
CA GLY A 158 -8.45 -17.85 21.95
C GLY A 158 -8.51 -18.76 23.16
N GLN A 159 -8.71 -18.15 24.33
CA GLN A 159 -8.88 -18.82 25.60
C GLN A 159 -10.37 -18.94 25.93
N VAL A 160 -10.83 -20.16 26.23
CA VAL A 160 -12.20 -20.38 26.72
C VAL A 160 -12.38 -19.63 28.03
N SER A 161 -13.26 -18.64 28.00
CA SER A 161 -13.56 -17.74 29.13
C SER A 161 -14.83 -18.14 29.88
N GLY A 162 -15.66 -19.00 29.29
CA GLY A 162 -16.87 -19.50 29.93
C GLY A 162 -17.59 -20.55 29.08
N LYS A 163 -18.37 -21.39 29.75
CA LYS A 163 -19.23 -22.40 29.12
C LYS A 163 -20.68 -22.11 29.47
N GLN A 164 -21.56 -22.20 28.49
CA GLN A 164 -23.01 -22.12 28.64
C GLN A 164 -23.67 -23.40 28.12
N GLU A 165 -24.98 -23.53 28.37
CA GLU A 165 -25.77 -24.71 27.99
C GLU A 165 -25.77 -24.93 26.47
N ASN A 166 -25.69 -23.85 25.68
CA ASN A 166 -25.71 -23.88 24.22
C ASN A 166 -24.38 -23.45 23.56
N GLY A 167 -23.28 -23.29 24.31
CA GLY A 167 -22.09 -22.70 23.70
C GLY A 167 -20.88 -22.43 24.58
N LEU A 168 -19.86 -21.86 23.96
CA LEU A 168 -18.61 -21.44 24.59
C LEU A 168 -18.38 -19.95 24.36
N PHE A 169 -17.88 -19.27 25.39
CA PHE A 169 -17.33 -17.93 25.29
C PHE A 169 -15.82 -18.04 25.21
N VAL A 170 -15.24 -17.41 24.19
CA VAL A 170 -13.81 -17.43 23.93
C VAL A 170 -13.29 -16.00 23.91
N THR A 171 -12.23 -15.71 24.65
CA THR A 171 -11.49 -14.45 24.53
C THR A 171 -10.33 -14.67 23.56
N LEU A 172 -10.27 -13.87 22.50
CA LEU A 172 -9.24 -13.99 21.47
C LEU A 172 -7.90 -13.46 21.98
N VAL A 173 -6.82 -14.18 21.65
CA VAL A 173 -5.45 -13.90 22.10
C VAL A 173 -4.58 -13.44 20.92
N CYS A 174 -4.66 -14.16 19.80
CA CYS A 174 -3.93 -13.84 18.57
C CYS A 174 -4.63 -14.41 17.33
N MET A 175 -4.25 -13.91 16.16
CA MET A 175 -4.60 -14.50 14.87
C MET A 175 -3.44 -15.35 14.37
N ASP A 176 -3.74 -16.55 13.87
CA ASP A 176 -2.77 -17.43 13.25
C ASP A 176 -3.24 -17.77 11.83
N GLY A 177 -2.38 -17.54 10.83
CA GLY A 177 -2.78 -17.50 9.43
C GLY A 177 -3.11 -16.09 8.95
N GLY A 178 -2.33 -15.61 7.98
CA GLY A 178 -2.39 -14.22 7.49
C GLY A 178 -1.44 -13.30 8.27
N LEU A 179 -1.86 -12.06 8.52
CA LEU A 179 -1.02 -11.09 9.24
C LEU A 179 -0.99 -11.42 10.74
N ARG A 180 0.17 -11.81 11.27
CA ARG A 180 0.35 -12.08 12.71
C ARG A 180 0.06 -10.81 13.51
N ARG A 181 -0.83 -10.93 14.51
CA ARG A 181 -1.22 -9.83 15.40
C ARG A 181 -1.39 -10.30 16.83
N GLU A 182 -1.04 -9.43 17.75
CA GLU A 182 -1.20 -9.65 19.19
C GLU A 182 -2.37 -8.81 19.71
N ILE A 183 -3.41 -9.48 20.22
CA ILE A 183 -4.67 -8.82 20.61
C ILE A 183 -5.13 -9.21 22.02
N HIS A 184 -4.26 -9.85 22.80
CA HIS A 184 -4.59 -10.38 24.12
C HIS A 184 -5.14 -9.29 25.06
N ASP A 185 -4.64 -8.06 24.93
CA ASP A 185 -5.03 -6.91 25.74
C ASP A 185 -6.33 -6.23 25.26
N LEU A 186 -6.83 -6.59 24.07
CA LEU A 186 -8.04 -6.00 23.50
C LEU A 186 -9.32 -6.62 24.08
N ALA A 187 -9.22 -7.74 24.81
CA ALA A 187 -10.34 -8.43 25.44
C ALA A 187 -11.53 -8.69 24.47
N ILE A 188 -11.22 -9.07 23.23
CA ILE A 188 -12.21 -9.37 22.20
C ILE A 188 -12.85 -10.74 22.52
N LYS A 189 -14.18 -10.79 22.56
CA LYS A 189 -14.93 -12.00 22.90
C LYS A 189 -15.72 -12.52 21.70
N GLY A 190 -15.63 -13.82 21.46
CA GLY A 190 -16.46 -14.56 20.52
C GLY A 190 -17.35 -15.56 21.25
N GLY A 191 -18.52 -15.84 20.67
CA GLY A 191 -19.44 -16.88 21.14
C GLY A 191 -19.67 -17.90 20.04
N GLU A 192 -19.55 -19.18 20.37
CA GLU A 192 -20.04 -20.28 19.52
C GLU A 192 -21.42 -20.70 20.02
N ASP A 193 -22.43 -20.69 19.16
CA ASP A 193 -23.77 -21.21 19.45
C ASP A 193 -23.99 -22.53 18.72
N SER A 194 -24.17 -23.60 19.49
CA SER A 194 -24.29 -24.97 19.00
C SER A 194 -25.60 -25.23 18.23
N HIS A 195 -26.58 -24.32 18.27
CA HIS A 195 -27.90 -24.52 17.66
C HIS A 195 -28.00 -24.05 16.19
N ARG A 196 -26.89 -23.62 15.56
CA ARG A 196 -26.87 -23.05 14.20
C ARG A 196 -26.15 -23.91 13.15
N ARG A 197 -26.25 -25.24 13.27
CA ARG A 197 -25.83 -26.16 12.19
C ARG A 197 -27.00 -26.55 11.31
#